data_AF-B0ESJ8-F1
#
_entry.id   AF-B0ESJ8-F1
#
_cell.length_a   1.000
_cell.length_b   1.000
_cell.length_c   1.000
_cell.angle_alpha   90.00
_cell.angle_beta   90.00
_cell.angle_gamma   90.00
#
_symmetry.space_group_name_H-M   'P 1'
#
loop_
_entity.id
_entity.type
_entity.pdbx_description
1 polymer ?
#
loop_
_entity_poly.entity_id
_entity_poly.type
_entity_poly.pdbx_seq_one_letter_code
_entity_poly.pdbx_strand_id
1 'polypeptide(L)'
;MTEVPCISELFFQHKPTPLLLTYCKIMIKGCDLVQSKVHCKLLIRYATSYGLLREVLSSLGKLEIQNTPPSSFIFRGNSAFTRLFFYYIESTSTKYLNKVISTLVNEMMTNPRFYFDSVDPTQTKNENLEN
;
A
#
# COMPACT_ATOMS: atom_id res chain seq x y z
N MET A 1 2.57 -39.55 11.59
CA MET A 1 3.58 -38.50 11.41
C MET A 1 2.95 -37.40 10.58
N THR A 2 2.74 -36.21 11.15
CA THR A 2 2.27 -35.04 10.40
C THR A 2 3.45 -34.51 9.60
N GLU A 3 3.37 -34.59 8.27
CA GLU A 3 4.35 -33.96 7.39
C GLU A 3 4.36 -32.47 7.66
N VAL A 4 5.55 -31.91 7.93
CA VAL A 4 5.73 -30.47 8.07
C VAL A 4 5.56 -29.88 6.67
N PRO A 5 4.56 -29.01 6.43
CA PRO A 5 4.38 -28.43 5.11
C PRO A 5 5.63 -27.67 4.70
N CYS A 6 5.98 -27.75 3.41
CA CYS A 6 7.08 -26.98 2.83
C CYS A 6 6.95 -25.50 3.24
N ILE A 7 8.07 -24.79 3.47
CA ILE A 7 8.06 -23.37 3.82
C ILE A 7 7.25 -22.54 2.80
N SER A 8 7.15 -22.97 1.53
CA SER A 8 6.33 -22.34 0.49
C SER A 8 4.83 -22.38 0.77
N GLU A 9 4.37 -23.34 1.56
CA GLU A 9 2.95 -23.60 1.86
C GLU A 9 2.48 -22.98 3.18
N LEU A 10 3.42 -22.44 3.97
CA LEU A 10 3.15 -21.94 5.33
C LEU A 10 2.10 -20.83 5.35
N PHE A 11 2.18 -19.91 4.38
CA PHE A 11 1.26 -18.78 4.27
C PHE A 11 0.15 -19.00 3.23
N PHE A 12 0.36 -19.89 2.26
CA PHE A 12 -0.56 -20.05 1.13
C PHE A 12 -0.42 -21.42 0.45
N GLN A 13 -1.52 -22.18 0.40
CA GLN A 13 -1.62 -23.46 -0.33
C GLN A 13 -2.59 -23.32 -1.53
N HIS A 14 -3.82 -22.86 -1.26
CA HIS A 14 -4.83 -22.45 -2.26
C HIS A 14 -5.68 -21.25 -1.82
N LYS A 15 -5.67 -20.96 -0.52
CA LYS A 15 -6.33 -19.84 0.13
C LYS A 15 -5.41 -19.32 1.24
N PRO A 16 -5.64 -18.09 1.75
CA PRO A 16 -4.89 -17.58 2.89
C PRO A 16 -4.96 -18.56 4.07
N THR A 17 -3.81 -18.98 4.58
CA THR A 17 -3.77 -19.81 5.79
C THR A 17 -4.13 -18.95 7.01
N PRO A 18 -4.59 -19.53 8.13
CA PRO A 18 -4.78 -18.80 9.37
C PRO A 18 -3.51 -18.05 9.83
N LEU A 19 -2.33 -18.61 9.50
CA LEU A 19 -1.06 -17.98 9.79
C LEU A 19 -0.87 -16.68 8.97
N LEU A 20 -1.21 -16.66 7.68
CA LEU A 20 -1.15 -15.44 6.87
C LEU A 20 -2.09 -14.36 7.42
N LEU A 21 -3.32 -14.73 7.75
CA LEU A 21 -4.29 -13.79 8.33
C LEU A 21 -3.81 -13.22 9.67
N THR A 22 -3.23 -14.08 10.52
CA THR A 22 -2.65 -13.68 11.81
C THR A 22 -1.44 -12.76 11.61
N TYR A 23 -0.56 -13.07 10.67
CA TYR A 23 0.57 -12.23 10.29
C TYR A 23 0.09 -10.86 9.82
N CYS A 24 -0.90 -10.80 8.94
CA CYS A 24 -1.49 -9.54 8.48
C CYS A 24 -2.10 -8.73 9.64
N LYS A 25 -2.81 -9.39 10.56
CA LYS A 25 -3.42 -8.72 11.70
C LYS A 25 -2.38 -8.14 12.67
N ILE A 26 -1.34 -8.90 13.01
CA ILE A 26 -0.37 -8.54 14.05
C ILE A 26 0.79 -7.73 13.44
N MET A 27 1.46 -8.28 12.44
CA MET A 27 2.73 -7.77 11.92
C MET A 27 2.55 -6.68 10.87
N ILE A 28 1.37 -6.56 10.25
CA ILE A 28 1.08 -5.50 9.28
C ILE A 28 0.18 -4.43 9.89
N LYS A 29 -0.98 -4.82 10.46
CA LYS A 29 -1.96 -3.87 10.99
C LYS A 29 -1.69 -3.46 12.45
N GLY A 30 -1.27 -4.40 13.28
CA GLY A 30 -1.10 -4.21 14.73
C GLY A 30 0.15 -3.46 15.16
N CYS A 31 1.11 -3.25 14.25
CA CYS A 31 2.34 -2.50 14.51
C CYS A 31 2.29 -1.06 13.96
N ASP A 32 3.30 -0.28 14.34
CA ASP A 32 3.53 1.06 13.81
C ASP A 32 3.85 1.03 12.30
N LEU A 33 3.81 2.20 11.66
CA LEU A 33 3.97 2.29 10.21
C LEU A 33 5.37 1.90 9.71
N VAL A 34 6.41 2.13 10.50
CA VAL A 34 7.80 1.80 10.12
C VAL A 34 7.98 0.29 10.13
N GLN A 35 7.56 -0.38 11.19
CA GLN A 35 7.58 -1.84 11.27
C GLN A 35 6.66 -2.47 10.23
N SER A 36 5.45 -1.92 10.04
CA SER A 36 4.50 -2.39 9.05
C SER A 36 5.09 -2.36 7.64
N LYS A 37 5.85 -1.31 7.28
CA LYS A 37 6.56 -1.22 6.01
C LYS A 37 7.53 -2.38 5.82
N VAL A 38 8.31 -2.71 6.83
CA VAL A 38 9.27 -3.82 6.80
C VAL A 38 8.54 -5.15 6.59
N HIS A 39 7.49 -5.41 7.36
CA HIS A 39 6.71 -6.65 7.27
C HIS A 39 5.96 -6.80 5.94
N CYS A 40 5.41 -5.71 5.40
CA CYS A 40 4.81 -5.72 4.07
C CYS A 40 5.85 -6.09 3.00
N LYS A 41 7.03 -5.48 3.03
CA LYS A 41 8.11 -5.79 2.09
C LYS A 41 8.59 -7.24 2.20
N LEU A 42 8.69 -7.77 3.42
CA LEU A 42 9.05 -9.18 3.64
C LEU A 42 7.99 -10.13 3.08
N LEU A 43 6.71 -9.88 3.35
CA LEU A 43 5.62 -10.70 2.83
C LEU A 43 5.54 -10.64 1.30
N ILE A 44 5.70 -9.45 0.70
CA ILE A 44 5.75 -9.27 -0.76
C ILE A 44 6.92 -10.07 -1.33
N ARG A 45 8.12 -9.95 -0.74
CA ARG A 45 9.31 -10.67 -1.20
C ARG A 45 9.12 -12.18 -1.10
N TYR A 46 8.62 -12.67 0.03
CA TYR A 46 8.28 -14.08 0.20
C TYR A 46 7.31 -14.56 -0.88
N ALA A 47 6.17 -13.89 -1.03
CA ALA A 47 5.14 -14.30 -1.98
C ALA A 47 5.63 -14.20 -3.44
N THR A 48 6.51 -13.24 -3.75
CA THR A 48 7.15 -13.13 -5.06
C THR A 48 8.09 -14.30 -5.33
N SER A 49 8.95 -14.67 -4.37
CA SER A 49 9.91 -15.78 -4.54
C SER A 49 9.22 -17.12 -4.79
N TYR A 50 8.01 -17.31 -4.28
CA TYR A 50 7.22 -18.54 -4.49
C TYR A 50 6.20 -18.42 -5.63
N GLY A 51 6.13 -17.29 -6.34
CA GLY A 51 5.18 -17.09 -7.44
C GLY A 51 3.72 -16.96 -7.00
N LEU A 52 3.46 -16.62 -5.73
CA LEU A 52 2.13 -16.57 -5.11
C LEU A 52 1.63 -15.14 -4.84
N LEU A 53 2.40 -14.12 -5.27
CA LEU A 53 2.09 -12.72 -4.95
C LEU A 53 0.70 -12.30 -5.42
N ARG A 54 0.33 -12.68 -6.65
CA ARG A 54 -0.98 -12.34 -7.22
C ARG A 54 -2.11 -12.97 -6.42
N GLU A 55 -1.96 -14.23 -6.05
CA GLU A 55 -2.93 -15.04 -5.32
C GLU A 55 -3.12 -14.50 -3.90
N VAL A 56 -2.02 -14.15 -3.22
CA VAL A 56 -2.04 -13.52 -1.90
C VAL A 56 -2.79 -12.18 -1.94
N LEU A 57 -2.40 -11.28 -2.84
CA LEU A 57 -3.05 -9.96 -2.97
C LEU A 57 -4.53 -10.09 -3.35
N SER A 58 -4.85 -10.95 -4.32
CA SER A 58 -6.23 -11.15 -4.77
C SER A 58 -7.11 -11.75 -3.68
N SER A 59 -6.59 -12.70 -2.91
CA SER A 59 -7.34 -13.35 -1.84
C SER A 59 -7.58 -12.41 -0.65
N LEU A 60 -6.57 -11.65 -0.24
CA LEU A 60 -6.71 -10.65 0.83
C LEU A 60 -7.62 -9.50 0.38
N GLY A 61 -7.55 -9.06 -0.88
CA GLY A 61 -8.45 -8.06 -1.43
C GLY A 61 -9.91 -8.51 -1.49
N LYS A 62 -10.16 -9.77 -1.87
CA LYS A 62 -11.50 -10.38 -1.80
C LYS A 62 -12.03 -10.43 -0.37
N LEU A 63 -11.19 -10.80 0.60
CA LEU A 63 -11.57 -10.81 2.01
C LEU A 63 -11.91 -9.39 2.50
N GLU A 64 -11.16 -8.37 2.12
CA GLU A 64 -11.47 -6.99 2.46
C GLU A 64 -12.83 -6.55 1.90
N ILE A 65 -13.11 -6.85 0.63
CA ILE A 65 -14.41 -6.55 -0.01
C ILE A 65 -15.56 -7.25 0.73
N GLN A 66 -15.39 -8.54 1.05
CA GLN A 66 -16.42 -9.33 1.73
C GLN A 66 -16.71 -8.82 3.15
N ASN A 67 -15.69 -8.30 3.84
CA ASN A 67 -15.78 -7.90 5.23
C ASN A 67 -16.05 -6.40 5.44
N THR A 68 -16.16 -5.60 4.37
CA THR A 68 -16.30 -4.13 4.47
C THR A 68 -17.60 -3.61 3.83
N PRO A 69 -18.76 -3.78 4.50
CA PRO A 69 -19.98 -3.06 4.15
C PRO A 69 -20.02 -1.67 4.82
N PRO A 70 -20.58 -0.63 4.17
CA PRO A 70 -21.07 -0.59 2.79
C PRO A 70 -19.94 -0.41 1.76
N SER A 71 -20.23 -0.65 0.47
CA SER A 71 -19.24 -0.66 -0.62
C SER A 71 -18.40 0.62 -0.75
N SER A 72 -18.92 1.76 -0.29
CA SER A 72 -18.21 3.03 -0.26
C SER A 72 -17.00 3.04 0.69
N PHE A 73 -16.87 2.09 1.61
CA PHE A 73 -15.77 1.98 2.57
C PHE A 73 -14.67 1.03 2.13
N ILE A 74 -14.88 0.26 1.05
CA ILE A 74 -13.92 -0.69 0.53
C ILE A 74 -12.60 0.03 0.20
N PHE A 75 -11.49 -0.51 0.70
CA PHE A 75 -10.11 -0.01 0.51
C PHE A 75 -9.83 1.42 0.99
N ARG A 76 -10.74 2.06 1.73
CA ARG A 76 -10.51 3.41 2.29
C ARG A 76 -9.83 3.39 3.65
N GLY A 77 -9.88 2.25 4.33
CA GLY A 77 -9.37 2.10 5.68
C GLY A 77 -7.87 1.88 5.75
N ASN A 78 -7.35 1.98 6.97
CA ASN A 78 -6.00 1.57 7.31
C ASN A 78 -5.98 0.06 7.63
N SER A 79 -6.48 -0.80 6.74
CA SER A 79 -6.54 -2.25 6.94
C SER A 79 -5.19 -2.92 6.63
N ALA A 80 -5.07 -4.20 6.99
CA ALA A 80 -3.86 -4.95 6.65
C ALA A 80 -3.67 -5.05 5.12
N PHE A 81 -4.78 -5.24 4.39
CA PHE A 81 -4.76 -5.30 2.93
C PHE A 81 -4.33 -3.98 2.30
N THR A 82 -4.91 -2.85 2.71
CA THR A 82 -4.58 -1.55 2.10
C THR A 82 -3.13 -1.15 2.36
N ARG A 83 -2.60 -1.43 3.57
CA ARG A 83 -1.16 -1.24 3.85
C ARG A 83 -0.28 -2.10 2.93
N LEU A 84 -0.58 -3.39 2.83
CA LEU A 84 0.18 -4.32 2.00
C LEU A 84 0.14 -3.90 0.52
N PHE A 85 -1.05 -3.56 0.02
CA PHE A 85 -1.27 -3.15 -1.35
C PHE A 85 -0.58 -1.82 -1.68
N PHE A 86 -0.63 -0.85 -0.76
CA PHE A 86 0.12 0.40 -0.89
C PHE A 86 1.61 0.15 -1.09
N TYR A 87 2.25 -0.67 -0.24
CA TYR A 87 3.68 -0.96 -0.37
C TYR A 87 4.01 -1.81 -1.60
N TYR A 88 3.10 -2.66 -2.06
CA TYR A 88 3.24 -3.34 -3.34
C TYR A 88 3.27 -2.34 -4.51
N ILE A 89 2.32 -1.40 -4.57
CA ILE A 89 2.28 -0.35 -5.60
C ILE A 89 3.50 0.57 -5.49
N GLU A 90 3.87 1.00 -4.28
CA GLU A 90 5.10 1.80 -4.04
C GLU A 90 6.31 1.08 -4.66
N SER A 91 6.50 -0.21 -4.36
CA SER A 91 7.67 -0.96 -4.84
C SER A 91 7.71 -1.19 -6.36
N THR A 92 6.56 -1.31 -7.01
CA THR A 92 6.46 -1.67 -8.44
C THR A 92 6.31 -0.46 -9.35
N SER A 93 5.61 0.57 -8.88
CA SER A 93 5.16 1.69 -9.70
C SER A 93 6.02 2.95 -9.54
N THR A 94 6.89 3.04 -8.52
CA THR A 94 7.70 4.25 -8.28
C THR A 94 8.49 4.70 -9.52
N LYS A 95 9.14 3.77 -10.24
CA LYS A 95 9.91 4.12 -11.45
C LYS A 95 9.01 4.69 -12.55
N TYR A 96 7.85 4.07 -12.75
CA TYR A 96 6.88 4.53 -13.73
C TYR A 96 6.31 5.90 -13.34
N LEU A 97 5.90 6.05 -12.09
CA LEU A 97 5.35 7.28 -11.56
C LEU A 97 6.33 8.45 -11.70
N ASN A 98 7.61 8.22 -11.31
CA ASN A 98 8.66 9.21 -11.51
C ASN A 98 8.79 9.56 -13.00
N LYS A 99 8.87 8.58 -13.90
CA LYS A 99 9.00 8.86 -15.33
C LYS A 99 7.86 9.70 -15.89
N VAL A 100 6.61 9.43 -15.48
CA VAL A 100 5.43 10.12 -15.99
C VAL A 100 5.30 11.53 -15.39
N ILE A 101 5.56 11.67 -14.10
CA ILE A 101 5.29 12.91 -13.37
C ILE A 101 6.50 13.86 -13.35
N SER A 102 7.74 13.36 -13.52
CA SER A 102 8.94 14.20 -13.48
C SER A 102 8.91 15.34 -14.49
N THR A 103 8.40 15.14 -15.70
CA THR A 103 8.28 16.22 -16.70
C THR A 103 7.35 17.32 -16.20
N LEU A 104 6.15 16.95 -15.72
CA LEU A 104 5.18 17.90 -15.18
C LEU A 104 5.74 18.65 -13.97
N VAL A 105 6.37 17.94 -13.02
CA VAL A 105 6.97 18.57 -11.83
C VAL A 105 8.08 19.53 -12.23
N ASN A 106 8.94 19.15 -13.17
CA ASN A 106 10.01 20.03 -13.65
C ASN A 106 9.44 21.28 -14.33
N GLU A 107 8.38 21.15 -15.11
CA GLU A 107 7.70 22.29 -15.73
C GLU A 107 7.04 23.21 -14.69
N MET A 108 6.37 22.65 -13.68
CA MET A 108 5.79 23.42 -12.57
C MET A 108 6.86 24.17 -11.78
N MET A 109 8.03 23.58 -11.57
CA MET A 109 9.16 24.22 -10.88
C MET A 109 9.85 25.29 -11.73
N THR A 110 9.94 25.09 -13.05
CA THR A 110 10.62 26.02 -13.98
C THR A 110 9.72 27.20 -14.36
N ASN A 111 8.42 26.95 -14.46
CA ASN A 111 7.42 27.90 -14.97
C ASN A 111 6.21 28.03 -14.03
N PRO A 112 6.41 28.33 -12.72
CA PRO A 112 5.34 28.27 -11.73
C PRO A 112 4.14 29.17 -12.04
N ARG A 113 4.34 30.29 -12.75
CA ARG A 113 3.28 31.23 -13.15
C ARG A 113 2.21 30.64 -14.09
N PHE A 114 2.51 29.56 -14.80
CA PHE A 114 1.56 28.89 -15.70
C PHE A 114 0.76 27.79 -15.01
N TYR A 115 1.18 27.36 -13.82
CA TYR A 115 0.65 26.19 -13.14
C TYR A 115 0.07 26.50 -11.75
N PHE A 116 0.53 27.58 -11.15
CA PHE A 116 0.00 28.11 -9.91
C PHE A 116 -0.54 29.49 -10.24
N ASP A 117 -1.84 29.70 -10.04
CA ASP A 117 -2.41 31.05 -10.04
C ASP A 117 -1.56 31.88 -9.07
N SER A 118 -1.05 33.00 -9.56
CA SER A 118 -0.29 33.95 -8.76
C SER A 118 -1.07 34.20 -7.48
N VAL A 119 -0.51 33.77 -6.35
CA VAL A 119 -1.03 34.09 -5.02
C VAL A 119 -1.28 35.59 -5.04
N ASP A 120 -2.55 35.98 -4.89
CA ASP A 120 -2.97 37.37 -4.93
C ASP A 120 -2.03 38.16 -4.00
N PRO A 121 -1.29 39.17 -4.48
CA PRO A 121 -0.37 39.93 -3.63
C PRO A 121 -1.09 40.68 -2.49
N THR A 122 -2.43 40.72 -2.49
CA THR A 122 -3.24 41.20 -1.37
C THR A 122 -3.53 40.14 -0.29
N GLN A 123 -3.29 38.85 -0.54
CA GLN A 123 -3.36 37.78 0.48
C GLN A 123 -2.03 37.65 1.23
N THR A 124 -1.72 38.63 2.08
CA THR A 124 -0.49 38.64 2.90
C THR A 124 -0.59 37.74 4.15
N LYS A 125 -1.69 36.99 4.33
CA LYS A 125 -1.88 36.09 5.47
C LYS A 125 -2.50 34.77 5.01
N ASN A 126 -1.71 33.71 5.09
CA ASN A 126 -2.23 32.34 5.05
C ASN A 126 -2.92 32.07 6.39
N GLU A 127 -4.25 32.19 6.46
CA GLU A 127 -5.04 31.86 7.66
C GLU A 127 -4.86 30.38 8.11
N ASN A 128 -4.34 29.52 7.23
CA ASN A 128 -4.10 28.10 7.49
C ASN A 128 -2.74 27.79 8.14
N LEU A 129 -1.90 28.80 8.42
CA LEU A 129 -0.60 28.64 9.09
C LEU A 129 -0.60 29.13 10.55
N GLU A 130 -1.75 29.56 11.09
CA GLU A 130 -1.89 30.07 12.47
C GLU A 130 -2.66 29.11 13.41
N ASN A 131 -2.44 27.79 13.31
CA ASN A 131 -2.82 26.85 14.37
C ASN A 131 -1.70 25.88 14.71
#